data_AF-A0A820P119-F1
#
_entry.id   AF-A0A820P119-F1
#
_cell.length_a   1.000
_cell.length_b   1.000
_cell.length_c   1.000
_cell.angle_alpha   90.00
_cell.angle_beta   90.00
_cell.angle_gamma   90.00
#
_symmetry.space_group_name_H-M   'P 1'
#
loop_
_entity.id
_entity.type
_entity.pdbx_description
1 polymer ?
#
loop_
_entity_poly.entity_id
_entity_poly.type
_entity_poly.pdbx_seq_one_letter_code
_entity_poly.pdbx_strand_id
1 'polypeptide(L)' 'FSNHRVMRWCEGDKEGEIVVGENGSGIQLNQLNWPTGLSFDDEENLYVADAGNHRIQKFIIDLN' A
#
# COMPACT_ATOMS: atom_id res chain seq x y z
N PHE A 1 -1.26 -14.27 10.54
CA PHE A 1 -2.05 -13.08 10.17
C PHE A 1 -1.28 -12.31 9.12
N SER A 2 -1.72 -12.37 7.86
CA SER A 2 -1.16 -11.52 6.81
C SER A 2 -2.07 -10.30 6.71
N ASN A 3 -1.52 -9.10 6.94
CA ASN A 3 -2.32 -7.88 7.03
C ASN A 3 -2.54 -7.22 5.66
N HIS A 4 -1.90 -7.70 4.59
CA HIS A 4 -2.21 -7.36 3.20
C HIS A 4 -2.39 -5.85 2.94
N ARG A 5 -1.54 -5.02 3.56
CA ARG A 5 -1.70 -3.56 3.60
C ARG A 5 -0.37 -2.84 3.56
N VAL A 6 -0.39 -1.60 3.08
CA VAL A 6 0.69 -0.63 3.17
C VAL A 6 0.33 0.38 4.25
N MET A 7 1.30 0.69 5.10
CA MET A 7 1.10 1.55 6.27
C MET A 7 2.13 2.69 6.26
N ARG A 8 1.72 3.87 6.72
CA ARG A 8 2.56 5.05 6.94
C ARG A 8 2.72 5.31 8.44
N TRP A 9 3.90 5.74 8.83
CA TRP A 9 4.19 6.28 10.16
C TRP A 9 5.00 7.56 10.01
N CYS A 10 4.63 8.59 10.76
CA CYS A 10 5.39 9.80 10.99
C CYS A 10 6.21 9.69 12.27
N GLU A 11 7.21 10.56 12.41
CA GLU A 11 8.03 10.61 13.62
C GLU A 11 7.17 10.94 14.84
N GLY A 12 7.20 10.06 15.84
CA GLY A 12 6.45 10.23 17.09
C GLY A 12 5.09 9.52 17.15
N ASP A 13 4.60 8.98 16.04
CA ASP A 13 3.31 8.29 15.96
C ASP A 13 3.22 7.10 16.92
N LYS A 14 2.01 6.89 17.46
CA LYS A 14 1.67 5.72 18.30
C LYS A 14 0.92 4.65 17.53
N GLU A 15 0.35 5.01 16.38
CA GLU A 15 -0.40 4.13 15.50
C GLU A 15 -0.07 4.50 14.05
N GLY A 16 -0.07 3.51 13.16
CA GLY A 16 0.17 3.75 11.73
C GLY A 16 -1.14 3.96 10.98
N GLU A 17 -1.08 4.73 9.91
CA GLU A 17 -2.20 4.92 8.99
C GLU A 17 -2.16 3.86 7.88
N ILE A 18 -3.32 3.30 7.52
CA ILE A 18 -3.43 2.46 6.32
C ILE A 18 -3.46 3.37 5.10
N VAL A 19 -2.46 3.23 4.22
CA VAL A 19 -2.39 3.98 2.96
C VAL A 19 -3.07 3.19 1.83
N VAL A 20 -2.90 1.87 1.82
CA VAL A 20 -3.45 0.96 0.81
C VAL A 20 -3.81 -0.38 1.46
N GLY A 21 -4.90 -1.02 1.01
CA GLY A 21 -5.26 -2.38 1.44
C GLY A 21 -6.15 -2.41 2.68
N GLU A 22 -6.97 -1.38 2.90
CA GLU A 22 -7.93 -1.28 4.02
C GLU A 22 -8.86 -2.51 4.12
N ASN A 23 -9.13 -3.17 2.98
CA ASN A 23 -10.01 -4.33 2.87
C ASN A 23 -9.27 -5.67 2.74
N GLY A 24 -7.99 -5.70 3.16
CA GLY A 24 -7.18 -6.92 3.23
C GLY A 24 -6.92 -7.59 1.88
N SER A 25 -6.90 -8.93 1.87
CA SER A 25 -6.59 -9.72 0.68
C SER A 25 -7.71 -9.73 -0.35
N GLY A 26 -7.36 -9.49 -1.61
CA GLY A 26 -8.27 -9.59 -2.74
C GLY A 26 -7.72 -8.90 -4.00
N ILE A 27 -8.56 -8.84 -5.04
CA ILE A 27 -8.18 -8.36 -6.38
C ILE A 27 -8.73 -6.96 -6.70
N GLN A 28 -9.55 -6.38 -5.81
CA GLN A 28 -10.08 -5.02 -5.98
C GLN A 28 -8.94 -3.99 -5.89
N LEU A 29 -9.19 -2.75 -6.34
CA LEU A 29 -8.19 -1.67 -6.29
C LEU A 29 -7.75 -1.31 -4.87
N ASN A 30 -8.67 -1.39 -3.89
CA ASN A 30 -8.39 -1.13 -2.47
C ASN A 30 -8.00 -2.39 -1.67
N GLN A 31 -7.62 -3.46 -2.36
CA GLN A 31 -7.14 -4.72 -1.78
C GLN A 31 -5.75 -5.08 -2.32
N LEU A 32 -4.96 -5.80 -1.53
CA LEU A 32 -3.65 -6.30 -1.90
C LEU A 32 -3.53 -7.77 -1.54
N ASN A 33 -2.83 -8.56 -2.35
CA ASN A 33 -2.50 -9.93 -2.04
C ASN A 33 -0.97 -10.12 -2.03
N TRP A 34 -0.43 -10.34 -0.84
CA TRP A 34 1.01 -10.51 -0.61
C TRP A 34 1.89 -9.45 -1.30
N PRO A 35 1.75 -8.15 -0.94
CA PRO A 35 2.60 -7.11 -1.49
C PRO A 35 4.05 -7.32 -1.02
N THR A 36 5.03 -7.12 -1.91
CA THR A 36 6.45 -7.44 -1.66
C THR A 36 7.41 -6.27 -1.82
N GLY A 37 6.98 -5.18 -2.45
CA GLY A 37 7.82 -4.02 -2.71
C GLY A 37 7.01 -2.76 -2.93
N LEU A 38 7.64 -1.62 -2.64
CA LEU A 38 7.09 -0.28 -2.75
C LEU A 38 8.12 0.64 -3.41
N SER A 39 7.67 1.60 -4.23
CA SER A 39 8.49 2.70 -4.75
C SER A 39 7.62 3.92 -4.98
N PHE A 40 8.23 5.10 -4.90
CA PHE A 40 7.61 6.36 -5.31
C PHE A 40 8.16 6.81 -6.67
N ASP A 41 7.36 7.56 -7.44
CA ASP A 41 7.86 8.39 -8.55
C ASP A 41 8.09 9.83 -8.10
N ASP A 42 8.61 10.68 -9.00
CA ASP A 42 8.94 12.09 -8.71
C ASP A 42 7.70 12.97 -8.42
N GLU A 43 6.51 12.46 -8.74
CA GLU A 43 5.21 13.09 -8.42
C GLU A 43 4.59 12.51 -7.14
N GLU A 44 5.38 11.77 -6.34
CA GLU A 44 4.99 11.12 -5.09
C GLU A 44 3.86 10.08 -5.23
N ASN A 45 3.63 9.55 -6.44
CA ASN A 45 2.71 8.44 -6.59
C ASN A 45 3.35 7.14 -6.07
N LEU A 46 2.57 6.37 -5.31
CA LEU A 46 3.02 5.09 -4.75
C LEU A 46 2.78 3.94 -5.73
N TYR A 47 3.82 3.16 -6.02
CA TYR A 47 3.73 1.90 -6.73
C TYR A 47 3.90 0.73 -5.77
N VAL A 48 3.00 -0.24 -5.86
CA VAL A 48 3.00 -1.45 -5.03
C VAL A 48 3.14 -2.68 -5.91
N ALA A 49 4.16 -3.50 -5.60
CA ALA A 49 4.32 -4.83 -6.19
C ALA A 49 3.40 -5.84 -5.49
N ASP A 50 2.18 -5.97 -6.01
CA ASP A 50 1.09 -6.80 -5.48
C ASP A 50 1.25 -8.26 -5.95
N ALA A 51 2.28 -8.92 -5.43
CA ALA A 51 2.84 -10.14 -6.02
C ALA A 51 1.89 -11.33 -6.06
N GLY A 52 1.04 -11.50 -5.04
CA GLY A 52 0.03 -12.56 -5.00
C GLY A 52 -1.10 -12.37 -6.03
N ASN A 53 -1.23 -11.17 -6.61
CA ASN A 53 -2.14 -10.87 -7.71
C ASN A 53 -1.42 -10.71 -9.06
N HIS A 54 -0.10 -10.92 -9.11
CA HIS A 54 0.72 -10.79 -10.32
C HIS A 54 0.57 -9.43 -11.02
N ARG A 55 0.47 -8.33 -10.25
CA ARG A 55 0.30 -6.98 -10.79
C ARG A 55 1.17 -5.94 -10.09
N ILE A 56 1.32 -4.79 -10.75
CA ILE A 56 1.78 -3.54 -10.14
C ILE A 56 0.57 -2.60 -10.06
N GLN A 57 0.36 -1.96 -8.90
CA GLN A 57 -0.67 -0.94 -8.74
C GLN A 57 -0.04 0.43 -8.47
N LYS A 58 -0.53 1.48 -9.12
CA LYS A 58 -0.18 2.88 -8.88
C LYS A 58 -1.29 3.53 -8.06
N PHE A 59 -0.94 4.24 -6.99
CA PHE A 59 -1.84 5.01 -6.16
C PHE A 59 -1.39 6.47 -6.15
N ILE A 60 -2.32 7.37 -6.47
CA ILE A 60 -2.16 8.78 -6.18
C ILE A 60 -2.54 8.92 -4.71
N ILE A 61 -1.55 9.10 -3.86
CA ILE A 61 -1.76 9.24 -2.42
C ILE A 61 -1.54 10.69 -2.04
N ASP A 62 -2.39 11.19 -1.15
CA ASP A 62 -2.20 12.50 -0.55
C ASP A 62 -1.40 12.31 0.74
N LEU A 63 -0.12 12.70 0.73
CA LEU A 63 0.80 12.55 1.85
C LEU A 63 0.86 13.78 2.77
N ASN A 64 -0.16 14.66 2.69
CA ASN A 64 -0.35 15.77 3.64
C ASN A 64 -0.15 15.36 5.11
#